data_AF-A0A061I934-F1
#
_entry.id   AF-A0A061I934-F1
#
_cell.length_a   1.000
_cell.length_b   1.000
_cell.length_c   1.000
_cell.angle_alpha   90.00
_cell.angle_beta   90.00
_cell.angle_gamma   90.00
#
_symmetry.space_group_name_H-M   'P 1'
#
loop_
_entity.id
_entity.type
_entity.pdbx_description
1 polymer ?
#
loop_
_entity_poly.entity_id
_entity_poly.type
_entity_poly.pdbx_seq_one_letter_code
_entity_poly.pdbx_strand_id
1 'polypeptide(L)' 'MIIPVRCFTCGKIVGNKWEAYLGLLQAEYTEGDALDALGLKRYCCRRMLLAHVDLIEKLLNYAPLEK' A
#
# COMPACT_ATOMS: atom_id res chain seq x y z
N MET A 1 8.10 4.75 3.15
CA MET A 1 7.66 4.46 4.53
C MET A 1 6.48 3.52 4.45
N ILE A 2 6.13 2.85 5.54
CA ILE A 2 5.01 1.90 5.59
C ILE A 2 3.71 2.56 5.09
N ILE A 3 2.84 1.77 4.43
CA ILE A 3 1.54 2.22 3.92
C ILE A 3 0.70 2.87 5.03
N PRO A 4 -0.05 3.96 4.76
CA PRO A 4 -0.94 4.53 5.76
C PRO A 4 -2.01 3.53 6.21
N VAL A 5 -2.26 3.47 7.52
CA VAL A 5 -3.26 2.59 8.13
C VAL A 5 -4.67 2.86 7.56
N ARG A 6 -5.00 4.14 7.37
CA ARG A 6 -6.29 4.60 6.82
C ARG A 6 -6.05 5.55 5.64
N CYS A 7 -6.99 5.59 4.71
CA CYS A 7 -6.99 6.58 3.64
C CYS A 7 -7.14 8.00 4.19
N PHE A 8 -6.29 8.91 3.73
CA PHE A 8 -6.28 10.32 4.14
C PHE A 8 -7.58 11.10 3.85
N THR A 9 -8.40 10.64 2.91
CA THR A 9 -9.65 11.33 2.54
C THR A 9 -10.88 10.64 3.12
N CYS A 10 -11.01 9.33 2.91
CA CYS A 10 -12.22 8.57 3.24
C CYS A 10 -12.18 7.95 4.64
N GLY A 11 -11.02 7.91 5.31
CA GLY A 11 -10.84 7.25 6.62
C GLY A 11 -10.98 5.72 6.60
N LYS A 12 -11.31 5.12 5.44
CA LYS A 12 -11.38 3.66 5.25
C LYS A 12 -10.02 3.03 5.57
N ILE A 13 -10.04 1.85 6.19
CA ILE A 13 -8.83 1.08 6.48
C ILE A 13 -8.23 0.58 5.15
N VAL A 14 -6.94 0.87 4.95
CA VAL A 14 -6.18 0.53 3.74
C VAL A 14 -4.92 -0.26 4.07
N GLY A 15 -4.29 -0.03 5.24
CA GLY A 15 -3.01 -0.63 5.56
C GLY A 15 -3.00 -2.17 5.58
N ASN A 16 -4.14 -2.80 5.88
CA ASN A 16 -4.27 -4.27 5.88
C ASN A 16 -4.38 -4.90 4.49
N LYS A 17 -4.31 -4.10 3.41
CA LYS A 17 -4.50 -4.58 2.02
C LYS A 17 -3.23 -4.55 1.18
N TRP A 18 -2.13 -4.03 1.71
CA TRP A 18 -0.89 -3.84 0.96
C TRP A 18 -0.27 -5.16 0.49
N GLU A 19 -0.10 -6.11 1.41
CA GLU A 19 0.48 -7.42 1.08
C GLU A 19 -0.39 -8.20 0.08
N ALA A 20 -1.71 -8.15 0.26
CA ALA A 20 -2.66 -8.76 -0.68
C ALA A 20 -2.60 -8.11 -2.07
N TYR A 21 -2.40 -6.78 -2.15
CA TYR A 21 -2.20 -6.08 -3.41
C TYR A 21 -0.92 -6.54 -4.12
N LEU A 22 0.21 -6.63 -3.40
CA LEU A 22 1.45 -7.14 -3.96
C LEU A 22 1.32 -8.59 -4.45
N GLY A 23 0.64 -9.45 -3.70
CA GLY A 23 0.38 -10.83 -4.10
C GLY A 23 -0.46 -10.93 -5.38
N LEU A 24 -1.43 -10.05 -5.58
CA LEU A 24 -2.22 -9.99 -6.81
C LEU A 24 -1.38 -9.51 -8.00
N LEU A 25 -0.50 -8.53 -7.80
CA LEU A 25 0.42 -8.08 -8.86
C LEU A 25 1.43 -9.16 -9.25
N GLN A 26 1.92 -9.95 -8.28
CA GLN A 26 2.78 -11.10 -8.56
C GLN A 26 2.05 -12.21 -9.34
N ALA A 27 0.73 -12.30 -9.18
CA ALA A 27 -0.12 -13.21 -9.95
C ALA A 27 -0.56 -12.64 -11.33
N GLU A 28 0.13 -11.61 -11.83
CA GLU A 28 -0.11 -10.94 -13.13
C GLU A 28 -1.49 -10.29 -13.29
N TYR A 29 -2.14 -9.90 -12.19
CA TYR A 29 -3.33 -9.05 -12.26
C TYR A 29 -2.96 -7.62 -12.65
N THR A 30 -3.83 -6.95 -13.41
CA THR A 30 -3.69 -5.51 -13.64
C THR A 30 -3.90 -4.74 -12.33
N GLU A 31 -3.30 -3.56 -12.21
CA GLU A 31 -3.44 -2.74 -10.99
C GLU A 31 -4.91 -2.36 -10.75
N GLY A 32 -5.68 -2.16 -11.83
CA GLY A 32 -7.12 -1.90 -11.77
C GLY A 32 -7.88 -3.07 -11.14
N ASP A 33 -7.71 -4.26 -11.72
CA ASP A 33 -8.40 -5.48 -11.29
C ASP A 33 -8.01 -5.87 -9.86
N ALA A 34 -6.75 -5.70 -9.50
CA ALA A 34 -6.27 -5.95 -8.14
C ALA A 34 -6.97 -5.04 -7.10
N LEU A 35 -7.15 -3.75 -7.41
CA LEU A 35 -7.85 -2.82 -6.53
C LEU A 35 -9.35 -3.11 -6.43
N ASP A 36 -9.94 -3.59 -7.52
CA ASP A 36 -11.32 -4.05 -7.57
C ASP A 36 -11.54 -5.32 -6.75
N ALA A 37 -10.65 -6.30 -6.87
CA ALA A 37 -10.65 -7.52 -6.05
C ALA A 37 -10.51 -7.21 -4.55
N LEU A 38 -9.73 -6.18 -4.19
CA LEU A 38 -9.58 -5.71 -2.81
C LEU A 38 -10.78 -4.87 -2.31
N GLY A 39 -11.82 -4.65 -3.13
CA GLY A 39 -13.03 -3.93 -2.74
C GLY A 39 -12.82 -2.42 -2.54
N LEU A 40 -11.87 -1.82 -3.26
CA LEU A 40 -11.59 -0.38 -3.22
C LEU A 40 -12.35 0.33 -4.33
N LYS A 41 -13.60 0.72 -4.07
CA LYS A 41 -14.45 1.38 -5.06
C LYS A 41 -14.14 2.88 -5.28
N ARG A 42 -13.75 3.59 -4.21
CA ARG A 42 -13.51 5.05 -4.28
C ARG A 42 -12.08 5.35 -4.72
N TYR A 43 -11.92 6.27 -5.67
CA TYR A 43 -10.61 6.71 -6.18
C TYR A 43 -9.66 7.18 -5.06
N CYS A 44 -10.20 7.84 -4.03
CA CYS A 44 -9.41 8.38 -2.94
C CYS A 44 -8.73 7.29 -2.09
N CYS A 45 -9.37 6.12 -1.95
CA CYS A 45 -8.81 4.99 -1.24
C CYS A 45 -7.91 4.14 -2.18
N ARG A 46 -8.17 4.14 -3.51
CA ARG A 46 -7.29 3.50 -4.54
C ARG A 46 -5.92 4.17 -4.66
N ARG A 47 -5.87 5.51 -4.69
CA ARG A 47 -4.60 6.25 -4.79
C ARG A 47 -3.61 5.95 -3.66
N MET A 48 -4.11 5.49 -2.52
CA MET A 48 -3.28 5.13 -1.35
C MET A 48 -2.44 3.88 -1.59
N LEU A 49 -2.86 2.97 -2.46
CA LEU A 49 -2.04 1.82 -2.88
C LEU A 49 -1.27 2.12 -4.16
N LEU A 50 -1.93 2.71 -5.16
CA LEU A 50 -1.32 2.99 -6.46
C LEU A 50 -0.07 3.88 -6.39
N ALA A 51 -0.08 4.88 -5.51
CA ALA A 51 1.01 5.84 -5.38
C ALA A 51 1.89 5.59 -4.14
N HIS A 52 1.72 4.45 -3.46
CA HIS A 52 2.54 4.12 -2.31
C HIS A 52 3.92 3.63 -2.77
N VAL A 53 4.96 4.15 -2.12
CA VAL A 53 6.34 3.72 -2.33
C VAL A 53 6.91 3.28 -0.99
N ASP A 54 7.22 1.99 -0.89
CA ASP A 54 7.72 1.43 0.36
C ASP A 54 9.22 1.67 0.57
N LEU A 55 9.55 2.86 1.06
CA LEU A 55 10.93 3.20 1.41
C LEU A 55 11.45 2.47 2.67
N ILE A 56 10.63 1.74 3.43
CA ILE A 56 11.10 1.12 4.68
C ILE A 56 12.18 0.08 4.43
N GLU A 57 12.05 -0.71 3.36
CA GLU A 57 13.01 -1.76 2.99
C GLU A 57 14.42 -1.19 2.78
N LYS A 58 14.51 0.03 2.24
CA LYS A 58 15.79 0.71 2.02
C LYS A 58 16.37 1.26 3.32
N LEU A 59 15.51 1.77 4.21
CA LEU A 59 15.93 2.37 5.48
C LEU A 59 16.35 1.33 6.51
N LEU A 60 15.78 0.12 6.48
CA LEU A 60 16.13 -0.99 7.37
C LEU A 60 17.60 -1.42 7.26
N ASN A 61 18.29 -1.06 6.18
CA ASN A 61 19.72 -1.33 6.00
C ASN A 61 20.62 -0.44 6.86
N TYR A 62 20.08 0.62 7.48
CA TYR A 62 20.84 1.57 8.27
C TYR A 62 20.51 1.42 9.75
N ALA A 63 21.53 1.21 10.58
CA ALA A 63 21.39 1.26 12.02
C ALA A 63 21.29 2.72 12.50
N PRO A 64 20.51 3.01 13.56
CA PRO A 64 20.55 4.31 14.20
C PRO A 64 21.95 4.56 14.78
N LEU A 65 22.45 5.79 14.62
CA LEU A 65 23.63 6.24 15.36
C LEU A 65 23.26 6.29 16.84
N GLU A 66 23.88 5.41 17.64
CA GLU A 66 23.82 5.49 19.09
C GLU A 66 24.46 6.81 19.54
N LYS A 67 23.77 7.55 20.41
CA LYS A 67 24.29 8.76 21.06
C LYS A 67 24.86 8.42 22.43
#